data_AF-A0A2S7U4G0-F1
#
_entry.id   AF-A0A2S7U4G0-F1
#
_cell.length_a   1.000
_cell.length_b   1.000
_cell.length_c   1.000
_cell.angle_alpha   90.00
_cell.angle_beta   90.00
_cell.angle_gamma   90.00
#
_symmetry.space_group_name_H-M   'P 1'
#
loop_
_entity.id
_entity.type
_entity.pdbx_description
1 polymer ?
#
loop_
_entity_poly.entity_id
_entity_poly.type
_entity_poly.pdbx_seq_one_letter_code
_entity_poly.pdbx_strand_id
1 'polypeptide(L)'
;MMNPNAGLEEHSSKSPPKQISGQWPSVLRSYGKLEWAIELDDATAADINLTAMQDALRKIKYDQLRAKDQDLWKEFSMRLDNTLTIARSMPANKTSLALIRNQMNETRRFMGLSSTPIAPIETDKKWITPLTASKETYLSLAKALSSDHEIDALKLIPQLVAEAKKLPSATDTAQLLKSLKHLDMQKDIKGIRAAFKPVSSNFLTIVRNHGMDNLGNLYTVHCPMADQGKGADWLSDKYEVKNPYFGSSMLGCGDVTDTLSKIK
;
A
#
# COMPACT_ATOMS: atom_id res chain seq x y z
N MET A 1 27.57 21.08 -21.60
CA MET A 1 26.41 20.60 -20.83
C MET A 1 26.87 20.39 -19.40
N MET A 2 26.26 21.06 -18.42
CA MET A 2 26.55 20.79 -17.00
C MET A 2 26.03 19.37 -16.67
N ASN A 3 26.82 18.58 -15.95
CA ASN A 3 26.36 17.28 -15.47
C ASN A 3 25.20 17.53 -14.48
N PRO A 4 23.96 17.09 -14.79
CA PRO A 4 22.81 17.34 -13.92
C PRO A 4 22.90 16.59 -12.59
N ASN A 5 23.87 15.68 -12.44
CA ASN A 5 24.16 14.93 -11.22
C ASN A 5 25.41 15.44 -10.49
N ALA A 6 25.99 16.58 -10.91
CA ALA A 6 27.18 17.12 -10.27
C ALA A 6 26.92 17.45 -8.78
N GLY A 7 27.73 16.88 -7.89
CA GLY A 7 27.63 17.10 -6.45
C GLY A 7 26.59 16.24 -5.72
N LEU A 8 25.88 15.34 -6.42
CA LEU A 8 24.99 14.36 -5.78
C LEU A 8 25.78 13.12 -5.34
N GLU A 9 25.56 12.70 -4.09
CA GLU A 9 26.07 11.42 -3.60
C GLU A 9 25.13 10.28 -4.03
N GLU A 10 25.70 9.17 -4.50
CA GLU A 10 24.93 7.96 -4.74
C GLU A 10 24.48 7.34 -3.40
N HIS A 11 23.24 6.88 -3.34
CA HIS A 11 22.66 6.24 -2.16
C HIS A 11 22.09 4.86 -2.46
N SER A 12 22.57 4.22 -3.53
CA SER A 12 22.16 2.89 -3.98
C SER A 12 22.33 1.79 -2.91
N SER A 13 23.15 2.04 -1.88
CA SER A 13 23.41 1.15 -0.73
C SER A 13 22.74 1.59 0.58
N LYS A 14 22.10 2.76 0.65
CA LYS A 14 21.41 3.25 1.86
C LYS A 14 19.93 2.90 1.80
N SER A 15 19.33 2.59 2.94
CA SER A 15 17.88 2.38 3.03
C SER A 15 17.15 3.66 2.59
N PRO A 16 16.19 3.58 1.65
CA PRO A 16 15.41 4.73 1.24
C PRO A 16 14.62 5.30 2.44
N PRO A 17 14.28 6.60 2.43
CA PRO A 17 13.44 7.17 3.47
C PRO A 17 12.11 6.42 3.58
N LYS A 18 11.77 5.99 4.81
CA LYS A 18 10.58 5.14 5.08
C LYS A 18 9.29 5.71 4.51
N GLN A 19 9.09 7.02 4.64
CA GLN A 19 7.89 7.70 4.16
C GLN A 19 7.69 7.47 2.66
N ILE A 20 8.75 7.54 1.85
CA ILE A 20 8.68 7.28 0.41
C ILE A 20 8.59 5.78 0.14
N SER A 21 9.42 4.97 0.80
CA SER A 21 9.51 3.53 0.51
C SER A 21 8.18 2.82 0.73
N GLY A 22 7.35 3.26 1.68
CA GLY A 22 6.03 2.68 1.92
C GLY A 22 4.95 3.07 0.89
N GLN A 23 5.20 4.09 0.07
CA GLN A 23 4.26 4.52 -0.98
C GLN A 23 4.73 4.11 -2.38
N TRP A 24 6.04 3.88 -2.53
CA TRP A 24 6.70 3.48 -3.77
C TRP A 24 6.13 2.23 -4.47
N PRO A 25 5.66 1.18 -3.77
CA PRO A 25 5.10 0.00 -4.44
C PRO A 25 3.94 0.29 -5.39
N SER A 26 3.18 1.37 -5.15
CA SER A 26 2.12 1.81 -6.07
C SER A 26 2.67 2.22 -7.44
N VAL A 27 3.81 2.94 -7.47
CA VAL A 27 4.51 3.28 -8.71
C VAL A 27 4.99 2.02 -9.42
N LEU A 28 5.57 1.07 -8.67
CA LEU A 28 6.10 -0.19 -9.24
C LEU A 28 5.01 -1.11 -9.81
N ARG A 29 3.81 -1.12 -9.23
CA ARG A 29 2.67 -1.89 -9.78
C ARG A 29 2.13 -1.27 -11.05
N SER A 30 1.99 0.06 -11.10
CA SER A 30 1.62 0.76 -12.34
C SER A 30 2.69 0.56 -13.42
N TYR A 31 3.97 0.56 -13.02
CA TYR A 31 5.07 0.27 -13.92
C TYR A 31 5.01 -1.16 -14.49
N GLY A 32 4.79 -2.19 -13.66
CA GLY A 32 4.66 -3.56 -14.16
C GLY A 32 3.42 -3.78 -15.04
N LYS A 33 2.31 -3.10 -14.76
CA LYS A 33 1.13 -3.11 -15.66
C LYS A 33 1.39 -2.43 -16.99
N LEU A 34 2.18 -1.36 -16.99
CA LEU A 34 2.63 -0.70 -18.22
C LEU A 34 3.51 -1.64 -19.06
N GLU A 35 4.47 -2.33 -18.45
CA GLU A 35 5.30 -3.32 -19.16
C GLU A 35 4.44 -4.41 -19.79
N TRP A 36 3.51 -4.98 -19.02
CA TRP A 36 2.58 -5.99 -19.50
C TRP A 36 1.70 -5.49 -20.65
N ALA A 37 1.17 -4.26 -20.57
CA ALA A 37 0.35 -3.68 -21.63
C ALA A 37 1.12 -3.48 -22.94
N ILE A 38 2.38 -3.04 -22.84
CA ILE A 38 3.28 -2.90 -24.00
C ILE A 38 3.61 -4.27 -24.61
N GLU A 39 3.83 -5.30 -23.79
CA GLU A 39 4.06 -6.67 -24.27
C GLU A 39 2.86 -7.26 -25.01
N LEU A 40 1.64 -6.84 -24.66
CA LEU A 40 0.39 -7.26 -25.31
C LEU A 40 -0.02 -6.36 -26.49
N ASP A 41 0.79 -5.37 -26.86
CA ASP A 41 0.45 -4.34 -27.86
C ASP A 41 -0.88 -3.60 -27.54
N ASP A 42 -1.24 -3.48 -26.26
CA ASP A 42 -2.43 -2.77 -25.79
C ASP A 42 -2.11 -1.30 -25.45
N ALA A 43 -2.21 -0.44 -26.47
CA ALA A 43 -1.94 0.98 -26.34
C ALA A 43 -2.87 1.69 -25.33
N THR A 44 -4.12 1.22 -25.17
CA THR A 44 -5.08 1.83 -24.25
C THR A 44 -4.72 1.50 -22.81
N ALA A 45 -4.43 0.23 -22.51
CA ALA A 45 -3.95 -0.16 -21.20
C ALA A 45 -2.60 0.48 -20.88
N ALA A 46 -1.71 0.68 -21.87
CA ALA A 46 -0.45 1.36 -21.65
C ALA A 46 -0.65 2.82 -21.22
N ASP A 47 -1.49 3.60 -21.90
CA ASP A 47 -1.77 4.99 -21.50
C ASP A 47 -2.42 5.08 -20.10
N ILE A 48 -3.36 4.18 -19.80
CA ILE A 48 -3.99 4.08 -18.48
C ILE A 48 -2.95 3.84 -17.38
N ASN A 49 -2.03 2.89 -17.59
CA ASN A 49 -1.03 2.53 -16.59
C ASN A 49 0.11 3.54 -16.49
N LEU A 50 0.43 4.24 -17.58
CA LEU A 50 1.36 5.35 -17.58
C LEU A 50 0.81 6.55 -16.78
N THR A 51 -0.47 6.88 -16.98
CA THR A 51 -1.20 7.86 -16.16
C THR A 51 -1.24 7.43 -14.70
N ALA A 52 -1.58 6.18 -14.41
CA ALA A 52 -1.62 5.66 -13.04
C ALA A 52 -0.24 5.67 -12.35
N MET A 53 0.85 5.45 -13.10
CA MET A 53 2.22 5.55 -12.59
C MET A 53 2.56 7.00 -12.23
N GLN A 54 2.17 7.94 -13.08
CA GLN A 54 2.36 9.37 -12.87
C GLN A 54 1.56 9.88 -11.66
N ASP A 55 0.30 9.49 -11.54
CA ASP A 55 -0.54 9.85 -10.40
C ASP A 55 -0.01 9.26 -9.09
N ALA A 56 0.43 7.99 -9.11
CA ALA A 56 1.04 7.35 -7.95
C ALA A 56 2.30 8.11 -7.50
N LEU A 57 3.16 8.53 -8.43
CA LEU A 57 4.35 9.32 -8.13
C LEU A 57 4.00 10.67 -7.47
N ARG A 58 3.05 11.40 -8.06
CA ARG A 58 2.64 12.74 -7.59
C ARG A 58 1.94 12.72 -6.23
N LYS A 59 1.31 11.60 -5.87
CA LYS A 59 0.60 11.42 -4.60
C LYS A 59 1.50 11.01 -3.44
N ILE A 60 2.77 10.68 -3.67
CA ILE A 60 3.71 10.32 -2.60
C ILE A 60 3.88 11.51 -1.66
N LYS A 61 3.52 11.32 -0.39
CA LYS A 61 3.80 12.27 0.69
C LYS A 61 5.27 12.16 1.12
N TYR A 62 5.91 13.31 1.31
CA TYR A 62 7.33 13.43 1.66
C TYR A 62 7.60 14.57 2.66
N ASP A 63 6.55 15.11 3.27
CA ASP A 63 6.57 16.23 4.21
C ASP A 63 7.32 15.93 5.52
N GLN A 64 7.48 14.65 5.88
CA GLN A 64 8.17 14.21 7.10
C GLN A 64 9.68 13.95 6.88
N LEU A 65 10.17 14.10 5.65
CA LEU A 65 11.58 13.94 5.35
C LEU A 65 12.41 15.13 5.85
N ARG A 66 13.70 14.90 6.10
CA ARG A 66 14.66 15.99 6.37
C ARG A 66 14.84 16.84 5.11
N ALA A 67 15.13 18.14 5.26
CA ALA A 67 15.26 19.07 4.13
C ALA A 67 16.11 18.55 2.96
N LYS A 68 17.31 18.03 3.23
CA LYS A 68 18.17 17.45 2.19
C LYS A 68 17.55 16.27 1.44
N ASP A 69 16.77 15.44 2.14
CA ASP A 69 16.11 14.27 1.56
C ASP A 69 14.87 14.70 0.77
N GLN A 70 14.20 15.80 1.18
CA GLN A 70 13.12 16.45 0.43
C GLN A 70 13.63 17.03 -0.89
N ASP A 71 14.77 17.73 -0.88
CA ASP A 71 15.31 18.36 -2.08
C ASP A 71 15.77 17.29 -3.09
N LEU A 72 16.41 16.23 -2.60
CA LEU A 72 16.74 15.07 -3.43
C LEU A 72 15.48 14.43 -4.01
N TRP A 73 14.44 14.21 -3.20
CA TRP A 73 13.17 13.68 -3.68
C TRP A 73 12.52 14.57 -4.75
N LYS A 74 12.47 15.89 -4.54
CA LYS A 74 11.89 16.84 -5.52
C LYS A 74 12.58 16.73 -6.87
N GLU A 75 13.91 16.65 -6.89
CA GLU A 75 14.67 16.52 -8.12
C GLU A 75 14.34 15.22 -8.86
N PHE A 76 14.43 14.07 -8.19
CA PHE A 76 14.20 12.77 -8.85
C PHE A 76 12.74 12.51 -9.20
N SER A 77 11.81 12.96 -8.36
CA SER A 77 10.37 12.88 -8.66
C SER A 77 10.00 13.76 -9.85
N MET A 78 10.55 14.97 -9.97
CA MET A 78 10.34 15.83 -11.13
C MET A 78 10.91 15.23 -12.42
N ARG A 79 12.12 14.66 -12.38
CA ARG A 79 12.72 13.99 -13.54
C ARG A 79 11.89 12.80 -14.02
N LEU A 80 11.41 11.98 -13.08
CA LEU A 80 10.53 10.87 -13.41
C LEU A 80 9.19 11.36 -13.95
N ASP A 81 8.58 12.38 -13.35
CA ASP A 81 7.33 12.96 -13.84
C ASP A 81 7.45 13.52 -15.26
N ASN A 82 8.54 14.22 -15.56
CA ASN A 82 8.85 14.72 -16.90
C ASN A 82 9.05 13.56 -17.88
N THR A 83 9.76 12.51 -17.46
CA THR A 83 9.98 11.31 -18.28
C THR A 83 8.65 10.62 -18.62
N LEU A 84 7.75 10.47 -17.64
CA LEU A 84 6.42 9.91 -17.86
C LEU A 84 5.60 10.79 -18.80
N THR A 85 5.69 12.12 -18.68
CA THR A 85 5.03 13.08 -19.58
C THR A 85 5.52 12.95 -21.02
N ILE A 86 6.83 12.82 -21.24
CA ILE A 86 7.41 12.58 -22.57
C ILE A 86 6.93 11.23 -23.12
N ALA A 87 6.98 10.17 -22.31
CA ALA A 87 6.57 8.83 -22.72
C ALA A 87 5.09 8.78 -23.15
N ARG A 88 4.21 9.60 -22.55
CA ARG A 88 2.79 9.71 -22.96
C ARG A 88 2.60 10.33 -24.34
N SER A 89 3.56 11.11 -24.80
CA SER A 89 3.56 11.71 -26.15
C SER A 89 4.21 10.80 -27.19
N MET A 90 4.65 9.60 -26.79
CA MET A 90 5.27 8.60 -27.66
C MET A 90 4.33 7.41 -27.86
N PRO A 91 4.51 6.62 -28.94
CA PRO A 91 3.86 5.31 -29.03
C PRO A 91 4.24 4.42 -27.84
N ALA A 92 3.27 3.68 -27.30
CA ALA A 92 3.48 2.71 -26.23
C ALA A 92 4.25 1.49 -26.78
N ASN A 93 5.57 1.47 -26.60
CA ASN A 93 6.43 0.44 -27.16
C ASN A 93 7.73 0.33 -26.35
N LYS A 94 8.65 -0.53 -26.81
CA LYS A 94 9.95 -0.77 -26.15
C LYS A 94 10.80 0.49 -26.01
N THR A 95 10.65 1.49 -26.89
CA THR A 95 11.43 2.73 -26.85
C THR A 95 10.96 3.66 -25.73
N SER A 96 9.65 3.91 -25.62
CA SER A 96 9.09 4.68 -24.50
C SER A 96 9.31 3.98 -23.17
N LEU A 97 9.23 2.64 -23.15
CA LEU A 97 9.56 1.84 -21.98
C LEU A 97 11.03 1.96 -21.55
N ALA A 98 11.97 1.95 -22.51
CA ALA A 98 13.40 2.10 -22.21
C ALA A 98 13.73 3.45 -21.57
N LEU A 99 13.04 4.53 -21.99
CA LEU A 99 13.17 5.85 -21.38
C LEU A 99 12.76 5.84 -19.90
N ILE A 100 11.59 5.25 -19.60
CA ILE A 100 11.09 5.10 -18.23
C ILE A 100 12.04 4.25 -17.39
N ARG A 101 12.47 3.10 -17.92
CA ARG A 101 13.39 2.19 -17.22
C ARG A 101 14.71 2.88 -16.85
N ASN A 102 15.27 3.68 -17.76
CA ASN A 102 16.48 4.44 -17.49
C ASN A 102 16.28 5.40 -16.31
N GLN A 103 15.17 6.16 -16.31
CA GLN A 103 14.89 7.10 -15.23
C GLN A 103 14.57 6.40 -13.90
N MET A 104 13.90 5.24 -13.92
CA MET A 104 13.68 4.41 -12.73
C MET A 104 15.01 3.92 -12.12
N ASN A 105 15.98 3.55 -12.95
CA ASN A 105 17.31 3.16 -12.49
C ASN A 105 18.11 4.32 -11.90
N GLU A 106 18.01 5.52 -12.46
CA GLU A 106 18.60 6.72 -11.86
C GLU A 106 17.95 7.03 -10.51
N THR A 107 16.62 6.99 -10.41
CA THR A 107 15.91 7.13 -9.13
C THR A 107 16.39 6.09 -8.12
N ARG A 108 16.56 4.82 -8.52
CA ARG A 108 17.15 3.79 -7.65
C ARG A 108 18.55 4.16 -7.19
N ARG A 109 19.42 4.60 -8.10
CA ARG A 109 20.82 4.89 -7.83
C ARG A 109 20.99 5.98 -6.76
N PHE A 110 20.16 7.02 -6.81
CA PHE A 110 20.29 8.17 -5.92
C PHE A 110 19.34 8.15 -4.72
N MET A 111 18.20 7.47 -4.80
CA MET A 111 17.22 7.39 -3.69
C MET A 111 17.24 6.05 -2.95
N GLY A 112 17.88 5.00 -3.49
CA GLY A 112 17.83 3.64 -2.93
C GLY A 112 16.47 2.93 -3.11
N LEU A 113 15.56 3.51 -3.91
CA LEU A 113 14.25 2.93 -4.21
C LEU A 113 14.38 1.79 -5.22
N SER A 114 13.58 0.73 -5.10
CA SER A 114 13.60 -0.36 -6.08
C SER A 114 13.22 0.17 -7.48
N SER A 115 13.90 -0.28 -8.52
CA SER A 115 13.50 -0.04 -9.91
C SER A 115 12.78 -1.24 -10.53
N THR A 116 12.57 -2.31 -9.77
CA THR A 116 11.98 -3.56 -10.26
C THR A 116 10.46 -3.42 -10.34
N PRO A 117 9.83 -3.56 -11.52
CA PRO A 117 8.38 -3.53 -11.65
C PRO A 117 7.74 -4.69 -10.89
N ILE A 118 6.54 -4.46 -10.36
CA ILE A 118 5.72 -5.49 -9.72
C ILE A 118 4.70 -5.98 -10.73
N ALA A 119 4.73 -7.28 -11.02
CA ALA A 119 3.82 -7.92 -11.97
C ALA A 119 2.35 -7.71 -11.55
N PRO A 120 1.43 -7.55 -12.52
CA PRO A 120 0.01 -7.48 -12.22
C PRO A 120 -0.47 -8.75 -11.52
N ILE A 121 -1.29 -8.58 -10.49
CA ILE A 121 -1.98 -9.68 -9.82
C ILE A 121 -3.36 -9.81 -10.46
N GLU A 122 -3.63 -10.96 -11.07
CA GLU A 122 -4.95 -11.27 -11.58
C GLU A 122 -5.93 -11.42 -10.41
N THR A 123 -7.01 -10.65 -10.47
CA THR A 123 -8.01 -10.65 -9.40
C THR A 123 -9.33 -11.23 -9.90
N ASP A 124 -9.77 -12.31 -9.25
CA ASP A 124 -11.06 -12.92 -9.54
C ASP A 124 -12.20 -12.03 -9.03
N LYS A 125 -13.07 -11.61 -9.96
CA LYS A 125 -14.19 -10.70 -9.71
C LYS A 125 -15.14 -11.17 -8.61
N LYS A 126 -15.23 -12.49 -8.36
CA LYS A 126 -16.07 -13.05 -7.29
C LYS A 126 -15.65 -12.59 -5.89
N TRP A 127 -14.40 -12.15 -5.73
CA TRP A 127 -13.90 -11.63 -4.46
C TRP A 127 -14.31 -10.19 -4.19
N ILE A 128 -14.45 -9.36 -5.23
CA ILE A 128 -14.45 -7.90 -5.07
C ILE A 128 -15.63 -7.40 -4.23
N THR A 129 -16.85 -7.82 -4.57
CA THR A 129 -18.06 -7.40 -3.84
C THR A 129 -18.05 -7.84 -2.37
N PRO A 130 -17.91 -9.14 -2.03
CA PRO A 130 -17.90 -9.56 -0.63
C PRO A 130 -16.68 -9.04 0.16
N LEU A 131 -15.53 -8.86 -0.51
CA LEU A 131 -14.34 -8.28 0.13
C LEU A 131 -14.52 -6.79 0.41
N THR A 132 -15.22 -6.05 -0.46
CA THR A 132 -15.55 -4.64 -0.22
C THR A 132 -16.40 -4.48 1.04
N ALA A 133 -17.46 -5.28 1.19
CA ALA A 133 -18.32 -5.26 2.38
C ALA A 133 -17.53 -5.66 3.65
N SER A 134 -16.75 -6.74 3.58
CA SER A 134 -15.93 -7.20 4.71
C SER A 134 -14.89 -6.15 5.13
N LYS A 135 -14.29 -5.45 4.15
CA LYS A 135 -13.29 -4.40 4.36
C LYS A 135 -13.89 -3.21 5.10
N GLU A 136 -15.09 -2.77 4.76
CA GLU A 136 -15.75 -1.64 5.43
C GLU A 136 -15.99 -1.93 6.91
N THR A 137 -16.46 -3.13 7.24
CA THR A 137 -16.65 -3.56 8.63
C THR A 137 -15.31 -3.73 9.36
N TYR A 138 -14.29 -4.29 8.69
CA TYR A 138 -12.93 -4.39 9.24
C TYR A 138 -12.34 -3.01 9.59
N LEU A 139 -12.44 -2.05 8.66
CA LEU A 139 -11.94 -0.68 8.87
C LEU A 139 -12.70 0.03 9.99
N SER A 140 -14.02 -0.20 10.08
CA SER A 140 -14.83 0.32 11.18
C SER A 140 -14.40 -0.24 12.53
N LEU A 141 -14.09 -1.54 12.60
CA LEU A 141 -13.56 -2.17 13.80
C LEU A 141 -12.18 -1.59 14.16
N ALA A 142 -11.26 -1.48 13.20
CA ALA A 142 -9.94 -0.87 13.43
C ALA A 142 -10.06 0.60 13.91
N LYS A 143 -11.03 1.35 13.39
CA LYS A 143 -11.33 2.71 13.83
C LYS A 143 -11.85 2.76 15.27
N ALA A 144 -12.79 1.88 15.63
CA ALA A 144 -13.31 1.78 16.99
C ALA A 144 -12.17 1.45 17.98
N LEU A 145 -11.30 0.49 17.62
CA LEU A 145 -10.13 0.13 18.41
C LEU A 145 -9.12 1.27 18.53
N SER A 146 -8.83 2.00 17.46
CA SER A 146 -7.90 3.15 17.52
C SER A 146 -8.48 4.35 18.29
N SER A 147 -9.79 4.40 18.49
CA SER A 147 -10.48 5.48 19.22
C SER A 147 -10.90 5.08 20.64
N ASP A 148 -10.47 3.92 21.14
CA ASP A 148 -10.85 3.38 22.46
C ASP A 148 -12.37 3.15 22.65
N HIS A 149 -13.13 2.99 21.56
CA HIS A 149 -14.59 2.76 21.61
C HIS A 149 -14.91 1.26 21.74
N GLU A 150 -14.81 0.73 22.96
CA GLU A 150 -15.04 -0.71 23.25
C GLU A 150 -16.42 -1.20 22.82
N ILE A 151 -17.49 -0.47 23.16
CA ILE A 151 -18.87 -0.87 22.86
C ILE A 151 -19.10 -0.99 21.35
N ASP A 152 -18.55 -0.06 20.57
CA ASP A 152 -18.65 -0.09 19.11
C ASP A 152 -17.85 -1.27 18.54
N ALA A 153 -16.64 -1.52 19.06
CA ALA A 153 -15.82 -2.65 18.66
C ALA A 153 -16.54 -3.99 18.91
N LEU A 154 -17.11 -4.19 20.10
CA LEU A 154 -17.87 -5.40 20.46
C LEU A 154 -19.09 -5.63 19.54
N LYS A 155 -19.78 -4.55 19.14
CA LYS A 155 -20.90 -4.65 18.18
C LYS A 155 -20.46 -5.01 16.76
N LEU A 156 -19.27 -4.57 16.34
CA LEU A 156 -18.76 -4.78 14.99
C LEU A 156 -18.17 -6.17 14.76
N ILE A 157 -17.65 -6.84 15.80
CA ILE A 157 -17.05 -8.18 15.67
C ILE A 157 -18.02 -9.22 15.05
N PRO A 158 -19.25 -9.42 15.55
CA PRO A 158 -20.17 -10.38 14.94
C PRO A 158 -20.58 -9.98 13.50
N GLN A 159 -20.62 -8.68 13.19
CA GLN A 159 -20.86 -8.20 11.83
C GLN A 159 -19.70 -8.57 10.90
N LEU A 160 -18.45 -8.38 11.35
CA LEU A 160 -17.27 -8.76 10.58
C LEU A 160 -17.21 -10.27 10.35
N VAL A 161 -17.59 -11.07 11.36
CA VAL A 161 -17.72 -12.53 11.21
C VAL A 161 -18.76 -12.89 10.14
N ALA A 162 -19.91 -12.21 10.12
CA ALA A 162 -20.96 -12.45 9.14
C ALA A 162 -20.53 -12.07 7.71
N GLU A 163 -19.84 -10.94 7.53
CA GLU A 163 -19.31 -10.54 6.22
C GLU A 163 -18.18 -11.46 5.75
N ALA A 164 -17.26 -11.84 6.64
CA ALA A 164 -16.16 -12.74 6.30
C ALA A 164 -16.64 -14.13 5.86
N LYS A 165 -17.79 -14.60 6.34
CA LYS A 165 -18.42 -15.87 5.88
C LYS A 165 -18.93 -15.82 4.44
N LYS A 166 -19.15 -14.62 3.89
CA LYS A 166 -19.57 -14.42 2.49
C LYS A 166 -18.39 -14.40 1.52
N LEU A 167 -17.15 -14.35 2.03
CA LEU A 167 -15.96 -14.43 1.19
C LEU A 167 -15.88 -15.81 0.49
N PRO A 168 -15.34 -15.88 -0.73
CA PRO A 168 -15.08 -17.15 -1.39
C PRO A 168 -14.27 -18.10 -0.52
N SER A 169 -14.56 -19.41 -0.65
CA SER A 169 -13.82 -20.45 0.07
C SER A 169 -12.39 -20.53 -0.44
N ALA A 170 -11.43 -20.32 0.47
CA ALA A 170 -10.00 -20.42 0.23
C ALA A 170 -9.28 -20.64 1.58
N THR A 171 -8.01 -21.05 1.52
CA THR A 171 -7.16 -21.20 2.71
C THR A 171 -7.12 -19.92 3.55
N ASP A 172 -6.97 -18.77 2.90
CA ASP A 172 -6.88 -17.47 3.57
C ASP A 172 -8.21 -17.10 4.28
N THR A 173 -9.36 -17.39 3.65
CA THR A 173 -10.68 -17.21 4.26
C THR A 173 -10.86 -18.09 5.51
N ALA A 174 -10.42 -19.35 5.46
CA ALA A 174 -10.48 -20.25 6.61
C ALA A 174 -9.62 -19.76 7.78
N GLN A 175 -8.42 -19.23 7.50
CA GLN A 175 -7.53 -18.65 8.51
C GLN A 175 -8.12 -17.37 9.14
N LEU A 176 -8.73 -16.50 8.32
CA LEU A 176 -9.44 -15.31 8.81
C LEU A 176 -10.60 -15.71 9.74
N LEU A 177 -11.46 -16.64 9.32
CA LEU A 177 -12.59 -17.09 10.14
C LEU A 177 -12.17 -17.72 11.46
N LYS A 178 -11.06 -18.49 11.48
CA LYS A 178 -10.48 -19.02 12.72
C LYS A 178 -10.04 -17.90 13.66
N SER A 179 -9.40 -16.86 13.13
CA SER A 179 -8.95 -15.70 13.90
C SER A 179 -10.11 -14.88 14.45
N LEU A 180 -11.15 -14.67 13.64
CA LEU A 180 -12.38 -13.98 14.04
C LEU A 180 -13.14 -14.73 15.13
N LYS A 181 -13.15 -16.06 15.12
CA LYS A 181 -13.73 -16.86 16.22
C LYS A 181 -13.05 -16.56 17.56
N HIS A 182 -11.72 -16.41 17.58
CA HIS A 182 -11.00 -16.06 18.80
C HIS A 182 -11.27 -14.61 19.24
N LEU A 183 -11.38 -13.70 18.28
CA LEU A 183 -11.75 -12.29 18.53
C LEU A 183 -13.14 -12.16 19.16
N ASP A 184 -14.12 -12.94 18.68
CA ASP A 184 -15.53 -12.93 19.14
C ASP A 184 -15.72 -13.46 20.57
N MET A 185 -14.74 -14.19 21.09
CA MET A 185 -14.73 -14.65 22.48
C MET A 185 -14.36 -13.54 23.47
N GLN A 186 -13.74 -12.46 23.01
CA GLN A 186 -13.27 -11.38 23.87
C GLN A 186 -14.43 -10.50 24.35
N LYS A 187 -14.31 -9.97 25.57
CA LYS A 187 -15.37 -9.17 26.22
C LYS A 187 -14.96 -7.75 26.58
N ASP A 188 -13.67 -7.45 26.48
CA ASP A 188 -13.09 -6.14 26.76
C ASP A 188 -12.08 -5.75 25.68
N ILE A 189 -11.77 -4.46 25.60
CA ILE A 189 -10.91 -3.88 24.57
C ILE A 189 -9.49 -4.44 24.62
N LYS A 190 -8.99 -4.82 25.80
CA LYS A 190 -7.65 -5.38 25.97
C LYS A 190 -7.58 -6.75 25.31
N GLY A 191 -8.57 -7.61 25.55
CA GLY A 191 -8.73 -8.90 24.90
C GLY A 191 -8.89 -8.76 23.39
N ILE A 192 -9.74 -7.83 22.93
CA ILE A 192 -9.95 -7.60 21.49
C ILE A 192 -8.63 -7.20 20.81
N ARG A 193 -7.87 -6.27 21.39
CA ARG A 193 -6.56 -5.84 20.85
C ARG A 193 -5.55 -6.99 20.80
N ALA A 194 -5.47 -7.80 21.86
CA ALA A 194 -4.60 -8.97 21.89
C ALA A 194 -4.95 -10.00 20.80
N ALA A 195 -6.25 -10.20 20.54
CA ALA A 195 -6.75 -11.11 19.51
C ALA A 195 -6.79 -10.50 18.09
N PHE A 196 -6.52 -9.19 17.92
CA PHE A 196 -6.68 -8.50 16.64
C PHE A 196 -5.57 -8.80 15.63
N LYS A 197 -4.32 -9.05 16.07
CA LYS A 197 -3.18 -9.25 15.16
C LYS A 197 -3.38 -10.37 14.12
N PRO A 198 -3.86 -11.58 14.48
CA PRO A 198 -4.17 -12.61 13.49
C PRO A 198 -5.27 -12.18 12.51
N VAL A 199 -6.25 -11.40 12.96
CA VAL A 199 -7.33 -10.89 12.10
C VAL A 199 -6.78 -9.87 11.10
N SER A 200 -5.99 -8.89 11.55
CA SER A 200 -5.41 -7.88 10.67
C SER A 200 -4.44 -8.47 9.65
N SER A 201 -3.60 -9.41 10.07
CA SER A 201 -2.67 -10.11 9.18
C SER A 201 -3.39 -10.92 8.11
N ASN A 202 -4.38 -11.74 8.50
CA ASN A 202 -5.10 -12.58 7.53
C ASN A 202 -5.95 -11.73 6.57
N PHE A 203 -6.56 -10.65 7.07
CA PHE A 203 -7.32 -9.75 6.22
C PHE A 203 -6.41 -9.05 5.20
N LEU A 204 -5.22 -8.62 5.62
CA LEU A 204 -4.21 -8.04 4.74
C LEU A 204 -3.76 -9.03 3.65
N THR A 205 -3.55 -10.30 4.00
CA THR A 205 -3.23 -11.36 3.04
C THR A 205 -4.32 -11.50 1.97
N ILE A 206 -5.59 -11.57 2.38
CA ILE A 206 -6.73 -11.65 1.45
C ILE A 206 -6.76 -10.44 0.53
N VAL A 207 -6.56 -9.23 1.05
CA VAL A 207 -6.52 -8.01 0.23
C VAL A 207 -5.38 -8.06 -0.78
N ARG A 208 -4.19 -8.51 -0.39
CA ARG A 208 -3.03 -8.64 -1.31
C ARG A 208 -3.25 -9.69 -2.40
N ASN A 209 -3.92 -10.79 -2.07
CA ASN A 209 -4.13 -11.89 -3.02
C ASN A 209 -5.34 -11.67 -3.92
N HIS A 210 -6.37 -10.95 -3.44
CA HIS A 210 -7.69 -10.95 -4.07
C HIS A 210 -8.35 -9.56 -4.17
N GLY A 211 -7.70 -8.50 -3.70
CA GLY A 211 -8.29 -7.16 -3.64
C GLY A 211 -7.40 -6.04 -4.18
N MET A 212 -6.18 -6.36 -4.61
CA MET A 212 -5.21 -5.36 -5.05
C MET A 212 -5.79 -4.46 -6.14
N ASP A 213 -5.63 -3.15 -5.98
CA ASP A 213 -6.12 -2.12 -6.91
C ASP A 213 -7.64 -2.06 -7.16
N ASN A 214 -8.45 -2.84 -6.42
CA ASN A 214 -9.89 -2.95 -6.62
C ASN A 214 -10.75 -2.47 -5.43
N LEU A 215 -10.14 -2.08 -4.30
CA LEU A 215 -10.88 -1.84 -3.05
C LEU A 215 -10.91 -0.37 -2.58
N GLY A 216 -10.47 0.56 -3.43
CA GLY A 216 -10.34 1.98 -3.10
C GLY A 216 -9.11 2.28 -2.26
N ASN A 217 -8.95 3.50 -1.75
CA ASN A 217 -7.72 3.95 -1.11
C ASN A 217 -7.40 3.11 0.14
N LEU A 218 -6.32 2.34 0.09
CA LEU A 218 -5.92 1.41 1.15
C LEU A 218 -4.42 1.44 1.35
N TYR A 219 -4.01 1.40 2.61
CA TYR A 219 -2.62 1.45 3.06
C TYR A 219 -2.34 0.30 4.02
N THR A 220 -1.16 -0.30 3.92
CA THR A 220 -0.61 -1.11 5.02
C THR A 220 0.14 -0.19 5.96
N VAL A 221 -0.14 -0.32 7.25
CA VAL A 221 0.61 0.38 8.29
C VAL A 221 1.24 -0.65 9.22
N HIS A 222 2.48 -0.41 9.61
CA HIS A 222 3.26 -1.26 10.50
C HIS A 222 3.63 -0.49 11.78
N CYS A 223 3.33 -1.02 12.96
CA CYS A 223 3.87 -0.50 14.22
C CYS A 223 4.80 -1.56 14.84
N PRO A 224 6.12 -1.29 14.97
CA PRO A 224 7.07 -2.27 15.48
C PRO A 224 6.87 -2.57 16.98
N MET A 225 6.23 -1.66 17.72
CA MET A 225 5.99 -1.82 19.16
C MET A 225 4.80 -2.72 19.47
N ALA A 226 3.93 -3.00 18.50
CA ALA A 226 2.79 -3.89 18.69
C ALA A 226 3.26 -5.33 18.98
N ASP A 227 2.38 -6.12 19.60
CA ASP A 227 2.65 -7.52 19.96
C ASP A 227 3.98 -7.70 20.72
N GLN A 228 4.15 -6.95 21.82
CA GLN A 228 5.34 -7.01 22.68
C GLN A 228 6.65 -6.75 21.90
N GLY A 229 6.63 -5.80 20.96
CA GLY A 229 7.80 -5.46 20.16
C GLY A 229 8.10 -6.40 18.99
N LYS A 230 7.24 -7.38 18.71
CA LYS A 230 7.34 -8.24 17.52
C LYS A 230 6.77 -7.58 16.26
N GLY A 231 6.09 -6.45 16.42
CA GLY A 231 5.43 -5.73 15.35
C GLY A 231 4.09 -6.32 14.94
N ALA A 232 3.25 -5.48 14.35
CA ALA A 232 2.00 -5.87 13.74
C ALA A 232 1.61 -4.92 12.60
N ASP A 233 0.95 -5.50 11.60
CA ASP A 233 0.45 -4.81 10.43
C ASP A 233 -1.08 -4.74 10.44
N TRP A 234 -1.61 -3.63 9.95
CA TRP A 234 -3.04 -3.47 9.72
C TRP A 234 -3.32 -2.68 8.44
N LEU A 235 -4.58 -2.77 8.00
CA LEU A 235 -5.08 -2.03 6.86
C LEU A 235 -5.71 -0.71 7.33
N SER A 236 -5.38 0.38 6.64
CA SER A 236 -5.96 1.72 6.85
C SER A 236 -6.56 2.24 5.54
N ASP A 237 -7.65 2.99 5.62
CA ASP A 237 -8.24 3.76 4.51
C ASP A 237 -7.68 5.19 4.43
N LYS A 238 -6.84 5.57 5.40
CA LYS A 238 -6.20 6.88 5.51
C LYS A 238 -4.69 6.74 5.61
N TYR A 239 -4.00 7.76 5.11
CA TYR A 239 -2.55 7.84 5.26
C TYR A 239 -2.16 8.15 6.71
N GLU A 240 -2.97 8.97 7.40
CA GLU A 240 -2.73 9.32 8.78
C GLU A 240 -2.82 8.08 9.68
N VAL A 241 -1.74 7.81 10.41
CA VAL A 241 -1.63 6.63 11.27
C VAL A 241 -2.58 6.74 12.46
N LYS A 242 -3.48 5.77 12.59
CA LYS A 242 -4.35 5.57 13.74
C LYS A 242 -4.24 4.12 14.22
N ASN A 243 -3.46 3.93 15.28
CA ASN A 243 -3.04 2.62 15.74
C ASN A 243 -4.17 1.85 16.49
N PRO A 244 -4.70 0.74 15.95
CA PRO A 244 -5.77 -0.02 16.59
C PRO A 244 -5.29 -0.83 17.80
N TYR A 245 -4.00 -1.14 17.91
CA TYR A 245 -3.43 -1.95 19.00
C TYR A 245 -3.24 -1.16 20.29
N PHE A 246 -3.07 0.16 20.20
CA PHE A 246 -2.77 1.01 21.35
C PHE A 246 -3.79 2.13 21.61
N GLY A 247 -4.68 2.42 20.66
CA GLY A 247 -5.67 3.49 20.82
C GLY A 247 -5.02 4.85 21.04
N SER A 248 -5.63 5.66 21.90
CA SER A 248 -5.12 6.99 22.28
C SER A 248 -3.71 6.97 22.89
N SER A 249 -3.29 5.86 23.51
CA SER A 249 -1.98 5.77 24.19
C SER A 249 -0.79 5.86 23.23
N MET A 250 -0.94 5.35 22.00
CA MET A 250 0.10 5.45 20.96
C MET A 250 -0.55 5.59 19.57
N LEU A 251 -1.50 6.52 19.45
CA LEU A 251 -2.35 6.64 18.26
C LEU A 251 -1.53 6.79 16.97
N GLY A 252 -0.43 7.54 17.03
CA GLY A 252 0.49 7.75 15.91
C GLY A 252 1.62 6.73 15.78
N CYS A 253 1.68 5.64 16.58
CA CYS A 253 2.73 4.63 16.38
C CYS A 253 2.48 3.88 15.07
N GLY A 254 3.43 4.01 14.16
CA GLY A 254 3.55 3.18 12.97
C GLY A 254 3.98 3.99 11.75
N ASP A 255 4.38 3.28 10.72
CA ASP A 255 4.75 3.83 9.42
C ASP A 255 3.85 3.19 8.34
N VAL A 256 3.41 3.97 7.35
CA VAL A 256 2.80 3.40 6.13
C VAL A 256 3.90 2.63 5.40
N THR A 257 3.68 1.34 5.13
CA THR A 257 4.65 0.44 4.49
C THR A 257 4.23 -0.03 3.11
N ASP A 258 2.95 0.14 2.75
CA ASP A 258 2.46 -0.12 1.40
C ASP A 258 1.22 0.75 1.13
N THR A 259 1.00 1.10 -0.13
CA THR A 259 -0.29 1.59 -0.63
C THR A 259 -0.84 0.47 -1.49
N LEU A 260 -1.98 -0.12 -1.18
CA LEU A 260 -2.47 -1.37 -1.79
C LEU A 260 -3.43 -1.18 -2.96
N SER A 261 -3.84 0.05 -3.23
CA SER A 261 -4.89 0.28 -4.23
C SER A 261 -4.71 1.61 -4.96
N LYS A 262 -5.31 1.68 -6.15
CA LYS A 262 -5.41 2.91 -6.92
C LYS A 262 -6.07 3.97 -6.06
N ILE A 263 -5.34 5.06 -5.84
CA ILE A 263 -5.90 6.22 -5.17
C ILE A 263 -6.92 6.82 -6.15
N LYS A 264 -8.22 6.67 -5.88
CA LYS A 264 -9.28 7.33 -6.66
C LYS A 264 -9.12 8.85 -6.62
#